data_AF-B4SB03-F1
#
_entry.id   AF-B4SB03-F1
#
_cell.length_a   1.000
_cell.length_b   1.000
_cell.length_c   1.000
_cell.angle_alpha   90.00
_cell.angle_beta   90.00
_cell.angle_gamma   90.00
#
_symmetry.space_group_name_H-M   'P 1'
#
loop_
_entity.id
_entity.type
_entity.pdbx_description
1 polymer ?
#
loop_
_entity_poly.entity_id
_entity_poly.type
_entity_poly.pdbx_seq_one_letter_code
_entity_poly.pdbx_strand_id
1 'polypeptide(L)'
;MEMTILQSYEAIYEHGAITWLGEKPSVNQAHVIVTILDVTETATAPLRTNRQPSPLIAGKGSVLADLTAPVSPADEWNCLS
;
A
#
# COMPACT_ATOMS: atom_id res chain seq x y z
N MET A 1 20.37 -31.05 1.14
CA MET A 1 20.19 -29.64 0.74
C MET A 1 18.91 -29.20 1.42
N GLU A 2 19.02 -28.37 2.45
CA GLU A 2 17.85 -27.87 3.18
C GLU A 2 17.17 -26.80 2.31
N MET A 3 15.92 -27.03 1.92
CA MET A 3 15.12 -26.03 1.21
C MET A 3 14.33 -25.25 2.26
N THR A 4 14.86 -24.11 2.69
CA THR A 4 14.11 -23.18 3.53
C THR A 4 13.04 -22.49 2.68
N ILE A 5 11.77 -22.80 2.98
CA ILE A 5 10.60 -22.17 2.38
C ILE A 5 10.09 -21.12 3.37
N LEU A 6 9.89 -19.89 2.89
CA LEU A 6 9.32 -18.81 3.69
C LEU A 6 7.78 -18.94 3.65
N GLN A 7 7.15 -18.91 4.83
CA GLN A 7 5.70 -18.89 4.97
C GLN A 7 5.30 -17.62 5.70
N SER A 8 4.28 -16.94 5.20
CA SER A 8 3.70 -15.73 5.80
C SER A 8 2.42 -16.08 6.54
N TYR A 9 2.26 -15.54 7.74
CA TYR A 9 1.08 -15.73 8.59
C TYR A 9 0.59 -14.37 9.06
N GLU A 10 -0.73 -14.21 9.12
CA GLU A 10 -1.36 -12.98 9.58
C GLU A 10 -2.05 -13.19 10.92
N ALA A 11 -1.92 -12.19 11.79
CA ALA A 11 -2.53 -12.17 13.11
C ALA A 11 -2.81 -10.75 13.56
N ILE A 12 -3.77 -10.61 14.47
CA ILE A 12 -4.00 -9.39 15.24
C ILE A 12 -3.16 -9.48 16.51
N TYR A 13 -2.32 -8.47 16.74
CA TYR A 13 -1.63 -8.28 18.01
C TYR A 13 -2.39 -7.24 18.83
N GLU A 14 -2.91 -7.65 19.99
CA GLU A 14 -3.70 -6.78 20.87
C GLU A 14 -3.30 -7.02 22.32
N HIS A 15 -2.79 -5.98 23.00
CA HIS A 15 -2.40 -6.02 24.41
C HIS A 15 -1.47 -7.19 24.80
N GLY A 16 -0.55 -7.60 23.93
CA GLY A 16 0.34 -8.74 24.18
C GLY A 16 -0.23 -10.10 23.77
N ALA A 17 -1.50 -10.17 23.38
CA ALA A 17 -2.12 -11.37 22.83
C ALA A 17 -2.01 -11.38 21.30
N ILE A 18 -1.84 -12.58 20.73
CA ILE A 18 -1.81 -12.83 19.29
C ILE A 18 -3.02 -13.67 18.91
N THR A 19 -3.82 -13.18 17.99
CA THR A 19 -4.98 -13.87 17.42
C THR A 19 -4.76 -14.10 15.93
N TRP A 20 -4.56 -15.35 15.51
CA TRP A 20 -4.32 -15.69 14.11
C TRP A 20 -5.57 -15.42 13.26
N LEU A 21 -5.39 -14.75 12.12
CA LEU A 21 -6.47 -14.47 11.16
C LEU A 21 -6.72 -15.65 10.21
N GLY A 22 -5.75 -16.55 10.09
CA GLY A 22 -5.83 -17.77 9.29
C GLY A 22 -5.19 -18.95 10.02
N GLU A 23 -4.48 -19.78 9.27
CA GLU A 23 -3.78 -20.93 9.84
C GLU A 23 -2.72 -20.50 10.85
N LYS A 24 -2.69 -21.18 12.00
CA LYS A 24 -1.62 -21.02 12.96
C LYS A 24 -0.39 -21.81 12.47
N PRO A 25 0.82 -21.23 12.50
CA PRO A 25 2.04 -21.97 12.18
C PRO A 25 2.21 -23.17 13.13
N SER A 26 2.35 -24.36 12.56
CA SER A 26 2.58 -25.62 13.29
C SER A 26 4.06 -25.80 13.63
N VAL A 27 4.61 -24.89 14.43
CA VAL A 27 6.01 -24.89 14.86
C VAL A 27 6.13 -24.75 16.37
N ASN A 28 7.08 -25.47 16.97
CA ASN A 28 7.41 -25.33 18.39
C ASN A 28 8.40 -24.18 18.64
N GLN A 29 9.35 -23.97 17.72
CA GLN A 29 10.35 -22.91 17.76
C GLN A 29 10.78 -22.56 16.32
N ALA A 30 10.88 -21.27 16.01
CA ALA A 30 11.38 -20.78 14.73
C ALA A 30 11.95 -19.36 14.88
N HIS A 31 12.86 -18.96 13.98
CA HIS A 31 13.22 -17.55 13.81
C HIS A 31 12.08 -16.85 13.05
N VAL A 32 11.61 -15.70 13.55
CA VAL A 32 10.47 -14.98 12.98
C VAL A 32 10.84 -13.55 12.59
N ILE A 33 10.18 -13.05 11.55
CA ILE A 33 10.22 -11.65 11.12
C ILE A 33 8.81 -11.09 11.36
N VAL A 34 8.71 -9.97 12.07
CA VAL A 34 7.43 -9.33 12.41
C VAL A 34 7.28 -8.05 11.60
N THR A 35 6.19 -7.94 10.84
CA THR A 35 5.79 -6.71 10.14
C THR A 35 4.60 -6.12 10.88
N ILE A 36 4.76 -4.90 11.41
CA ILE A 36 3.67 -4.18 12.08
C ILE A 36 3.05 -3.22 11.07
N LEU A 37 1.75 -3.38 10.83
CA LEU A 37 0.96 -2.45 10.04
C LEU A 37 0.42 -1.38 10.98
N ASP A 38 1.07 -0.22 11.03
CA ASP A 38 0.49 0.94 11.70
C ASP A 38 -0.74 1.38 10.91
N VAL A 39 -1.92 0.94 11.38
CA VAL A 39 -3.20 1.54 11.01
C VAL A 39 -3.26 2.89 11.70
N THR A 40 -2.42 3.80 11.22
CA THR A 40 -2.63 5.21 11.48
C THR A 40 -4.04 5.48 10.97
N GLU A 41 -4.96 5.90 11.84
CA GLU A 41 -6.20 6.57 11.46
C GLU A 41 -5.86 7.91 10.76
N THR A 42 -5.06 7.88 9.70
CA THR A 42 -4.67 9.01 8.90
C THR A 42 -4.52 8.58 7.44
N ALA A 43 -5.64 8.15 6.85
CA ALA A 43 -6.01 8.74 5.57
C ALA A 43 -6.64 10.14 5.76
N THR A 44 -6.63 10.70 6.97
CA THR A 44 -6.45 12.14 7.16
C THR A 44 -4.96 12.43 7.24
N ALA A 45 -4.24 12.30 6.12
CA ALA A 45 -3.15 13.24 5.91
C ALA A 45 -3.75 14.63 6.21
N PRO A 46 -3.09 15.54 6.96
CA PRO A 46 -3.64 16.88 7.12
C PRO A 46 -3.95 17.35 5.72
N LEU A 47 -5.24 17.57 5.42
CA LEU A 47 -5.72 18.07 4.13
C LEU A 47 -4.69 19.09 3.73
N ARG A 48 -3.82 18.74 2.77
CA ARG A 48 -2.67 19.58 2.44
C ARG A 48 -3.30 20.94 2.22
N THR A 49 -2.99 21.89 3.10
CA THR A 49 -3.59 23.23 3.03
C THR A 49 -3.62 23.59 1.56
N ASN A 50 -4.83 23.77 1.04
CA ASN A 50 -5.10 23.70 -0.38
C ASN A 50 -4.05 24.57 -1.07
N ARG A 51 -3.09 23.97 -1.78
CA ARG A 51 -1.84 24.67 -2.13
C ARG A 51 -2.24 25.84 -3.01
N GLN A 52 -2.27 27.04 -2.44
CA GLN A 52 -2.65 28.20 -3.21
C GLN A 52 -1.48 28.55 -4.12
N PRO A 53 -1.73 28.72 -5.42
CA PRO A 53 -0.71 29.24 -6.31
C PRO A 53 -0.23 30.60 -5.78
N SER A 54 1.05 30.91 -5.95
CA SER A 54 1.54 32.27 -5.72
C SER A 54 0.65 33.27 -6.46
N PRO A 55 0.35 34.45 -5.89
CA PRO A 55 -0.44 35.48 -6.56
C PRO A 55 0.07 35.83 -7.97
N LEU A 56 1.36 35.62 -8.24
CA LEU A 56 1.98 35.85 -9.55
C LEU A 56 1.47 34.90 -10.65
N ILE A 57 1.00 33.71 -10.27
CA ILE A 57 0.60 32.63 -11.20
C ILE A 57 -0.85 32.16 -10.99
N ALA A 58 -1.55 32.65 -9.97
CA ALA A 58 -2.96 32.35 -9.73
C ALA A 58 -3.82 32.69 -10.96
N GLY A 59 -4.62 31.75 -11.44
CA GLY A 59 -5.53 31.93 -12.58
C GLY A 59 -4.87 31.93 -13.97
N LYS A 60 -3.55 31.74 -14.06
CA LYS A 60 -2.83 31.72 -15.35
C LYS A 60 -2.63 30.32 -15.94
N GLY A 61 -2.84 29.27 -15.16
CA GLY A 61 -2.75 27.89 -15.63
C GLY A 61 -4.03 27.45 -16.34
N SER A 62 -3.89 26.76 -17.47
CA SER A 62 -4.97 26.03 -18.13
C SER A 62 -4.67 24.53 -18.08
N VAL A 63 -5.71 23.71 -17.92
CA VAL A 63 -5.57 22.25 -18.04
C VAL A 63 -5.51 21.92 -19.53
N LEU A 64 -4.36 21.45 -19.98
CA LEU A 64 -4.11 21.16 -21.40
C LEU A 64 -4.53 19.74 -21.82
N ALA A 65 -4.79 18.83 -20.87
CA ALA A 65 -5.14 17.45 -21.18
C ALA A 65 -5.87 16.74 -20.02
N ASP A 66 -6.68 15.73 -20.36
CA ASP A 66 -7.18 14.73 -19.42
C ASP A 66 -6.08 13.68 -19.19
N LEU A 67 -5.47 13.72 -18.00
CA LEU A 67 -4.39 12.80 -17.60
C LEU A 67 -4.88 11.39 -17.26
N THR A 68 -6.20 11.17 -17.26
CA THR A 68 -6.80 9.85 -16.98
C THR A 68 -6.92 8.98 -18.22
N ALA A 69 -6.75 9.57 -19.41
CA ALA A 69 -6.68 8.79 -20.64
C ALA A 69 -5.34 8.03 -20.67
N PRO A 70 -5.36 6.69 -20.81
CA PRO A 70 -4.13 5.93 -20.94
C PRO A 70 -3.37 6.41 -22.18
N VAL A 71 -2.08 6.67 -22.03
CA VAL A 71 -1.19 7.09 -23.13
C VAL A 71 -1.09 6.05 -24.25
N SER A 72 -1.44 4.81 -23.92
CA SER A 72 -1.39 3.64 -24.79
C SER A 72 -2.78 3.03 -24.91
N PRO A 73 -3.22 2.60 -26.11
CA PRO A 73 -4.48 1.91 -26.30
C PRO A 73 -4.52 0.60 -25.47
N ALA A 74 -5.72 0.21 -25.03
CA ALA A 74 -5.92 -0.94 -24.14
C ALA A 74 -5.36 -2.26 -24.71
N ASP A 75 -5.34 -2.39 -26.04
CA ASP A 75 -4.85 -3.59 -26.72
C ASP A 75 -3.35 -3.83 -26.53
N GLU A 76 -2.56 -2.78 -26.29
CA GLU A 76 -1.11 -2.89 -25.98
C GLU A 76 -0.85 -3.38 -24.54
N TRP A 77 -1.86 -3.34 -23.66
CA TRP A 77 -1.75 -3.88 -22.30
C TRP A 77 -2.05 -5.39 -22.22
N ASN A 78 -2.49 -6.00 -23.32
CA ASN A 78 -2.77 -7.43 -23.41
C ASN A 78 -1.52 -8.25 -23.75
N CYS A 79 -0.47 -8.15 -22.93
CA CYS A 79 0.77 -8.93 -23.09
C CYS A 79 0.63 -10.42 -22.69
N LEU A 80 -0.59 -10.97 -22.62
CA LEU A 80 -0.87 -12.35 -22.19
C LEU A 80 -1.90 -13.03 -23.11
N SER A 81 -1.67 -13.01 -24.41
CA SER A 81 -2.29 -13.97 -25.35
C SER A 81 -1.28 -14.96 -25.88
#